data_AF-A0A3D3J3B6-F1
#
_entry.id   AF-A0A3D3J3B6-F1
#
_cell.length_a   1.000
_cell.length_b   1.000
_cell.length_c   1.000
_cell.angle_alpha   90.00
_cell.angle_beta   90.00
_cell.angle_gamma   90.00
#
_symmetry.space_group_name_H-M   'P 1'
#
loop_
_entity.id
_entity.type
_entity.pdbx_description
1 polymer ?
#
loop_
_entity_poly.entity_id
_entity_poly.type
_entity_poly.pdbx_seq_one_letter_code
_entity_poly.pdbx_strand_id
1 'polypeptide(L)'
;SPSSFSCGNIFPSIMKDGGYTILGDKSGGGGCAVMVLTTGEGMTYRISAYKGRIINKDGEGIDNGIPVDVDLVPKRSNGKDKYITVKDVVIDANGNTGDKRIPDYSDFYNIKKLSEALNEIDEENDKDQE
;
A
#
# COMPACT_ATOMS: atom_id res chain seq x y z
N SER A 1 0.38 -3.19 0.06
CA SER A 1 -0.98 -3.11 -0.53
C SER A 1 -1.97 -2.82 0.57
N PRO A 2 -3.03 -2.03 0.34
CA PRO A 2 -4.10 -1.80 1.33
C PRO A 2 -4.82 -3.08 1.76
N SER A 3 -4.78 -4.14 0.96
CA SER A 3 -5.33 -5.46 1.32
C SER A 3 -4.46 -6.24 2.32
N SER A 4 -3.23 -5.80 2.58
CA SER A 4 -2.33 -6.42 3.56
C SER A 4 -2.81 -6.10 4.97
N PHE A 5 -3.57 -7.01 5.57
CA PHE A 5 -4.21 -6.86 6.89
C PHE A 5 -3.75 -7.96 7.86
N SER A 6 -3.78 -7.71 9.17
CA SER A 6 -3.42 -8.68 10.22
C SER A 6 -1.98 -9.21 10.07
N CYS A 7 -1.77 -10.52 9.85
CA CYS A 7 -0.43 -11.07 9.61
C CYS A 7 0.27 -10.43 8.40
N GLY A 8 -0.50 -10.05 7.38
CA GLY A 8 0.02 -9.31 6.22
C GLY A 8 0.49 -7.89 6.57
N ASN A 9 0.06 -7.34 7.70
CA ASN A 9 0.51 -6.06 8.25
C ASN A 9 1.70 -6.21 9.21
N ILE A 10 1.75 -7.31 9.97
CA ILE A 10 2.85 -7.61 10.91
C ILE A 10 4.16 -7.83 10.14
N PHE A 11 4.13 -8.61 9.05
CA PHE A 11 5.32 -8.94 8.28
C PHE A 11 6.11 -7.70 7.80
N PRO A 12 5.51 -6.71 7.10
CA PRO A 12 6.25 -5.52 6.70
C PRO A 12 6.73 -4.68 7.88
N SER A 13 6.05 -4.71 9.04
CA SER A 13 6.53 -4.05 10.26
C SER A 13 7.86 -4.63 10.72
N ILE A 14 7.94 -5.96 10.83
CA ILE A 14 9.16 -6.66 11.26
C ILE A 14 10.31 -6.41 10.27
N MET A 15 10.01 -6.42 8.97
CA MET A 15 11.01 -6.15 7.94
C MET A 15 11.54 -4.72 8.02
N LYS A 16 10.66 -3.74 8.22
CA LYS A 16 11.05 -2.34 8.38
C LYS A 16 11.87 -2.11 9.65
N ASP A 17 11.50 -2.78 10.75
CA ASP A 17 12.27 -2.78 11.98
C ASP A 17 13.67 -3.39 11.80
N GLY A 18 13.80 -4.37 10.90
CA GLY A 18 15.07 -4.96 10.47
C GLY A 18 15.87 -4.12 9.46
N GLY A 19 15.38 -2.95 9.05
CA GLY A 19 16.05 -2.06 8.10
C GLY A 19 15.90 -2.46 6.63
N TYR A 20 14.94 -3.34 6.29
CA TYR A 20 14.65 -3.69 4.90
C TYR A 20 13.72 -2.68 4.23
N THR A 21 13.98 -2.40 2.96
CA THR A 21 13.16 -1.51 2.12
C THR A 21 11.84 -2.19 1.74
N ILE A 22 10.73 -1.50 2.00
CA ILE A 22 9.38 -1.93 1.64
C ILE A 22 8.89 -1.13 0.43
N LEU A 23 8.51 -1.86 -0.64
CA LEU A 23 7.94 -1.30 -1.86
C LEU A 23 6.43 -1.56 -1.94
N GLY A 24 5.68 -0.64 -2.55
CA GLY A 24 4.27 -0.83 -2.87
C GLY A 24 3.42 0.27 -2.24
N ASP A 25 2.32 -0.13 -1.61
CA ASP A 25 1.42 0.80 -0.92
C ASP A 25 1.35 0.48 0.56
N LYS A 26 1.04 1.52 1.35
CA LYS A 26 0.74 1.39 2.78
C LYS A 26 -0.24 0.25 3.03
N SER A 27 0.07 -0.59 4.03
CA SER A 27 -0.78 -1.73 4.38
C SER A 27 -2.11 -1.29 5.04
N GLY A 28 -3.08 -2.21 5.08
CA GLY A 28 -4.41 -1.95 5.63
C GLY A 28 -4.48 -1.91 7.17
N GLY A 29 -3.41 -2.32 7.86
CA GLY A 29 -3.35 -2.30 9.32
C GLY A 29 -3.85 -3.57 10.00
N GLY A 30 -4.46 -3.42 11.17
CA GLY A 30 -4.93 -4.55 11.97
C GLY A 30 -3.83 -5.20 12.82
N GLY A 31 -3.13 -4.41 13.62
CA GLY A 31 -2.14 -4.87 14.59
C GLY A 31 -2.75 -5.36 15.91
N CYS A 32 -4.07 -5.26 16.06
CA CYS A 32 -4.76 -5.64 17.29
C CYS A 32 -4.95 -7.16 17.36
N ALA A 33 -4.52 -7.77 18.47
CA ALA A 33 -4.95 -9.11 18.80
C ALA A 33 -6.45 -9.11 19.12
N VAL A 34 -7.17 -10.13 18.64
CA VAL A 34 -8.61 -10.30 18.88
C VAL A 34 -8.81 -11.47 19.83
N MET A 35 -9.53 -11.23 20.92
CA MET A 35 -9.99 -12.27 21.84
C MET A 35 -11.36 -12.76 21.38
N VAL A 36 -11.50 -14.08 21.26
CA VAL A 36 -12.77 -14.75 20.96
C VAL A 36 -13.34 -15.30 22.27
N LEU A 37 -14.54 -14.85 22.63
CA LEU A 37 -15.25 -15.27 23.83
C LEU A 37 -16.56 -15.93 23.43
N THR A 38 -16.95 -17.01 24.11
CA THR A 38 -18.23 -17.69 23.89
C THR A 38 -19.03 -17.66 25.18
N THR A 39 -20.30 -17.24 25.12
CA THR A 39 -21.20 -17.26 26.28
C THR A 39 -21.71 -18.67 26.55
N GLY A 40 -22.31 -18.87 27.73
CA GLY A 40 -22.94 -20.15 28.08
C GLY A 40 -24.04 -20.60 27.11
N GLU A 41 -24.62 -19.68 26.34
CA GLU A 41 -25.64 -19.95 25.31
C GLU A 41 -25.04 -20.20 23.92
N GLY A 42 -23.71 -20.18 23.77
CA GLY A 42 -23.03 -20.40 22.49
C GLY A 42 -22.86 -19.15 21.63
N MET A 43 -23.25 -17.96 22.09
CA MET A 43 -22.99 -16.71 21.36
C MET A 43 -21.51 -16.36 21.39
N THR A 44 -20.94 -16.01 20.24
CA THR A 44 -19.51 -15.69 20.12
C THR A 44 -19.30 -14.19 19.96
N TYR A 45 -18.43 -13.60 20.79
CA TYR A 45 -18.01 -12.21 20.74
C TYR A 45 -16.54 -12.13 20.35
N ARG A 46 -16.18 -11.10 19.58
CA ARG A 46 -14.80 -10.77 19.21
C ARG A 46 -14.48 -9.39 19.77
N ILE A 47 -13.52 -9.32 20.67
CA ILE A 47 -13.12 -8.08 21.34
C ILE A 47 -11.63 -7.86 21.12
N SER A 48 -11.23 -6.63 20.78
CA SER A 48 -9.82 -6.27 20.70
C SER A 48 -9.15 -6.40 22.07
N ALA A 49 -8.03 -7.13 22.14
CA ALA A 49 -7.29 -7.32 23.38
C ALA A 49 -6.42 -6.09 23.69
N TYR A 50 -6.69 -5.40 24.81
CA TYR A 50 -5.95 -4.21 25.22
C TYR A 50 -4.42 -4.43 25.33
N LYS A 51 -3.99 -5.54 25.96
CA LYS A 51 -2.56 -5.87 26.14
C LYS A 51 -1.94 -6.60 24.95
N GLY A 52 -2.73 -6.94 23.93
CA GLY A 52 -2.27 -7.68 22.74
C GLY A 52 -2.03 -6.78 21.53
N ARG A 53 -1.86 -5.47 21.73
CA ARG A 53 -1.56 -4.55 20.64
C ARG A 53 -0.13 -4.76 20.17
N ILE A 54 0.03 -5.04 18.88
CA ILE A 54 1.35 -5.17 18.28
C ILE A 54 1.91 -3.77 18.03
N ILE A 55 3.17 -3.60 18.41
CA ILE A 55 3.93 -2.37 18.27
C ILE A 55 5.19 -2.62 17.45
N ASN A 56 5.69 -1.60 16.76
CA ASN A 56 6.98 -1.63 16.09
C ASN A 56 8.14 -1.41 17.09
N LYS A 57 9.38 -1.46 16.61
CA LYS A 57 10.59 -1.22 17.44
C LYS A 57 10.61 0.15 18.11
N ASP A 58 9.91 1.13 17.54
CA ASP A 58 9.85 2.52 18.02
C ASP A 58 8.71 2.73 19.04
N GLY A 59 7.97 1.66 19.39
CA GLY A 59 6.88 1.69 20.38
C GLY A 59 5.54 2.17 19.84
N GLU A 60 5.40 2.34 18.53
CA GLU A 60 4.18 2.79 17.87
C GLU A 60 3.27 1.61 17.50
N GLY A 61 1.96 1.81 17.64
CA GLY A 61 0.98 0.79 17.26
C GLY A 61 0.79 0.70 15.74
N ILE A 62 0.74 -0.52 15.22
CA ILE A 62 0.70 -0.77 13.77
C ILE A 62 -0.73 -0.87 13.19
N ASP A 63 -1.74 -0.45 13.95
CA ASP A 63 -3.16 -0.57 13.55
C ASP A 63 -3.52 0.25 12.32
N ASN A 64 -2.82 1.36 12.11
CA ASN A 64 -3.06 2.25 10.99
C ASN A 64 -2.36 1.83 9.71
N GLY A 65 -1.69 0.67 9.69
CA GLY A 65 -0.89 0.22 8.56
C GLY A 65 0.56 0.70 8.61
N ILE A 66 1.43 -0.09 8.00
CA ILE A 66 2.85 0.15 7.85
C ILE A 66 3.10 1.00 6.60
N PRO A 67 3.76 2.15 6.74
CA PRO A 67 4.16 2.96 5.59
C PRO A 67 5.25 2.25 4.79
N VAL A 68 5.21 2.42 3.47
CA VAL A 68 6.24 1.95 2.55
C VAL A 68 7.39 2.96 2.48
N ASP A 69 8.55 2.50 2.05
CA ASP A 69 9.70 3.36 1.78
C ASP A 69 9.66 3.90 0.35
N VAL A 70 9.13 3.08 -0.58
CA VAL A 70 8.89 3.48 -1.96
C VAL A 70 7.43 3.24 -2.29
N ASP A 71 6.69 4.33 -2.48
CA ASP A 71 5.31 4.31 -2.94
C ASP A 71 5.27 4.02 -4.44
N LEU A 72 4.65 2.91 -4.83
CA LEU A 72 4.53 2.54 -6.23
C LEU A 72 3.25 3.09 -6.88
N VAL A 73 2.29 3.62 -6.12
CA VAL A 73 1.07 4.18 -6.71
C VAL A 73 1.33 5.59 -7.25
N PRO A 74 1.11 5.82 -8.57
CA PRO A 74 1.27 7.14 -9.16
C PRO A 74 0.37 8.16 -8.47
N LYS A 75 0.89 9.36 -8.22
CA LYS A 75 0.13 10.47 -7.61
C LYS A 75 -0.23 11.53 -8.65
N ARG A 76 -1.36 12.18 -8.44
CA ARG A 76 -1.76 13.42 -9.14
C ARG A 76 -0.95 14.60 -8.58
N SER A 77 -0.99 15.74 -9.26
CA SER A 77 -0.36 17.00 -8.82
C SER A 77 -0.81 17.47 -7.42
N ASN A 78 -1.98 17.04 -6.95
CA ASN A 78 -2.49 17.32 -5.61
C ASN A 78 -2.10 16.25 -4.56
N GLY A 79 -1.16 15.37 -4.87
CA GLY A 79 -0.66 14.32 -3.97
C GLY A 79 -1.58 13.11 -3.79
N LYS A 80 -2.79 13.10 -4.38
CA LYS A 80 -3.70 11.96 -4.30
C LYS A 80 -3.36 10.90 -5.34
N ASP A 81 -3.59 9.64 -4.99
CA ASP A 81 -3.44 8.51 -5.91
C ASP A 81 -4.18 8.71 -7.24
N LYS A 82 -3.50 8.38 -8.33
CA LYS A 82 -3.99 8.43 -9.70
C LYS A 82 -4.49 7.05 -10.11
N TYR A 83 -5.77 6.97 -10.43
CA TYR A 83 -6.43 5.76 -10.91
C TYR A 83 -7.17 6.04 -12.21
N ILE A 84 -7.23 5.03 -13.10
CA ILE A 84 -8.18 4.94 -14.19
C ILE A 84 -9.30 3.96 -13.81
N THR A 85 -10.50 4.21 -14.33
CA THR A 85 -11.62 3.27 -14.21
C THR A 85 -11.74 2.49 -15.50
N VAL A 86 -11.60 1.18 -15.41
CA VAL A 86 -11.90 0.25 -16.49
C VAL A 86 -13.35 -0.18 -16.33
N LYS A 87 -14.17 0.06 -17.34
CA LYS A 87 -15.59 -0.29 -17.36
C LYS A 87 -15.79 -1.72 -17.84
N ASP A 88 -16.92 -2.31 -17.45
CA ASP A 88 -17.39 -3.60 -17.95
C ASP A 88 -16.39 -4.75 -17.76
N VAL A 89 -15.63 -4.74 -16.65
CA VAL A 89 -14.69 -5.80 -16.32
C VAL A 89 -15.45 -6.98 -15.72
N VAL A 90 -15.21 -8.19 -16.23
CA VAL A 90 -15.72 -9.42 -15.61
C VAL A 90 -15.03 -9.61 -14.25
N ILE A 91 -15.82 -9.57 -13.18
CA ILE A 91 -15.33 -9.58 -11.78
C ILE A 91 -15.38 -10.95 -11.13
N ASP A 92 -16.11 -11.91 -11.70
CA ASP A 92 -16.19 -13.28 -11.21
C ASP A 92 -16.42 -14.32 -12.31
N ALA A 93 -16.37 -15.59 -11.92
CA ALA A 93 -16.57 -16.73 -12.82
C ALA A 93 -18.01 -16.87 -13.33
N ASN A 94 -18.97 -16.12 -12.78
CA ASN A 94 -20.38 -16.15 -13.17
C ASN A 94 -20.69 -15.14 -14.28
N GLY A 95 -19.70 -14.38 -14.74
CA GLY A 95 -19.85 -13.38 -15.79
C GLY A 95 -20.43 -12.05 -15.27
N ASN A 96 -20.45 -11.83 -13.95
CA ASN A 96 -20.84 -10.53 -13.43
C ASN A 96 -19.81 -9.49 -13.88
N THR A 97 -20.29 -8.34 -14.35
CA THR A 97 -19.45 -7.22 -14.77
C THR A 97 -19.52 -6.07 -13.77
N GLY A 98 -18.44 -5.32 -13.67
CA GLY A 98 -18.37 -4.13 -12.85
C GLY A 98 -17.22 -3.22 -13.25
N ASP A 99 -17.31 -1.97 -12.78
CA ASP A 99 -16.23 -1.00 -12.94
C ASP A 99 -15.10 -1.31 -11.97
N LYS A 100 -13.86 -1.31 -12.47
CA LYS A 100 -12.66 -1.55 -11.65
C LYS A 100 -11.71 -0.37 -11.74
N ARG A 101 -11.27 0.10 -10.57
CA ARG A 101 -10.23 1.14 -10.48
C ARG A 101 -8.87 0.46 -10.46
N ILE A 102 -7.97 0.90 -11.33
CA ILE A 102 -6.57 0.44 -11.38
C ILE A 102 -5.63 1.65 -11.36
N PRO A 103 -4.45 1.55 -10.71
CA PRO A 103 -3.50 2.66 -10.68
C PRO A 103 -3.06 3.05 -12.09
N ASP A 104 -2.92 4.36 -12.32
CA ASP A 104 -2.63 4.92 -13.63
C ASP A 104 -1.13 5.18 -13.82
N TYR A 105 -0.44 4.18 -14.37
CA TYR A 105 0.99 4.24 -14.70
C TYR A 105 1.29 4.88 -16.06
N SER A 106 0.33 5.58 -16.69
CA SER A 106 0.52 6.17 -18.03
C SER A 106 1.75 7.08 -18.13
N ASP A 107 2.07 7.83 -17.08
CA ASP A 107 3.25 8.70 -17.06
C ASP A 107 4.57 7.91 -17.01
N PHE A 108 4.59 6.73 -16.36
CA PHE A 108 5.77 5.85 -16.32
C PHE A 108 6.06 5.21 -17.68
N TYR A 109 5.03 4.88 -18.45
CA TYR A 109 5.18 4.26 -19.77
C TYR A 109 5.19 5.26 -20.92
N ASN A 110 5.17 6.57 -20.64
CA ASN A 110 5.21 7.59 -21.67
C ASN A 110 6.65 7.79 -22.17
N ILE A 111 7.01 7.02 -23.20
CA ILE A 111 8.34 7.01 -23.82
C ILE A 111 8.77 8.43 -24.25
N LYS A 112 7.85 9.29 -24.68
CA LYS A 112 8.18 10.68 -25.07
C LYS A 112 8.62 11.53 -23.88
N LYS A 113 7.91 11.45 -22.76
CA LYS A 113 8.29 12.15 -21.52
C LYS A 113 9.60 11.59 -20.96
N LEU A 114 9.81 10.29 -21.05
CA LEU A 114 11.08 9.65 -20.67
C LEU A 114 12.24 10.15 -21.53
N SER A 115 12.07 10.28 -22.85
CA SER A 115 13.10 10.85 -23.72
C SER A 115 13.36 12.32 -23.45
N GLU A 116 12.32 13.11 -23.13
CA GLU A 116 12.47 14.53 -22.77
C GLU A 116 13.24 14.68 -21.45
N ALA A 117 12.88 13.91 -20.42
CA ALA A 117 13.58 13.92 -19.14
C ALA A 117 15.03 13.42 -19.22
N LEU A 118 15.32 12.43 -20.07
CA LEU A 118 16.69 11.98 -20.32
C LEU A 118 17.53 13.06 -21.01
N ASN A 119 16.96 13.77 -21.98
CA ASN A 119 17.64 14.86 -22.67
C ASN A 119 17.91 16.05 -21.72
N GLU A 120 17.02 16.35 -20.78
CA GLU A 120 17.24 17.40 -19.76
C GLU A 120 18.40 17.06 -18.81
N ILE A 121 18.58 15.78 -18.47
CA ILE A 121 19.70 15.31 -17.63
C ILE A 121 21.04 15.40 -18.38
N ASP A 122 21.04 15.14 -19.69
CA ASP A 122 22.25 15.30 -20.52
C ASP A 122 22.66 16.78 -20.64
N GLU A 123 21.70 17.70 -20.78
CA GLU A 123 21.97 19.15 -20.81
C GLU A 123 22.44 19.73 -19.47
N GLU A 124 22.07 19.14 -18.34
CA GLU A 124 22.58 19.52 -17.01
C GLU A 124 24.02 19.04 -16.80
N ASN A 125 24.35 17.81 -17.22
CA ASN A 125 25.69 17.25 -17.08
C ASN A 125 26.74 17.93 -17.99
N ASP A 126 26.33 18.50 -19.11
CA ASP A 126 27.23 19.27 -19.99
C ASP A 126 27.59 20.66 -19.43
N LYS A 127 26.76 21.22 -18.52
CA LYS A 127 27.03 22.53 -17.89
C LYS A 127 27.99 22.47 -16.70
N ASP A 128 28.19 21.29 -16.13
CA ASP A 128 29.11 21.05 -15.02
C ASP A 128 30.54 20.68 -15.50
N GLN A 129 30.79 20.66 -16.82
CA GLN A 129 32.11 20.35 -17.42
C GLN A 129 32.84 21.56 -18.04
N GLU A 130 32.34 22.79 -17.92
CA GLU A 130 33.05 24.06 -18.24
C GLU A 130 33.56 24.79 -16.99
#